data_AF-A0A6B1GR22-F1
#
_entry.id   AF-A0A6B1GR22-F1
#
_cell.length_a   1.000
_cell.length_b   1.000
_cell.length_c   1.000
_cell.angle_alpha   90.00
_cell.angle_beta   90.00
_cell.angle_gamma   90.00
#
_symmetry.space_group_name_H-M   'P 1'
#
loop_
_entity.id
_entity.type
_entity.pdbx_description
1 polymer ?
#
loop_
_entity_poly.entity_id
_entity_poly.type
_entity_poly.pdbx_seq_one_letter_code
_entity_poly.pdbx_strand_id
1 'polypeptide(L)'
;MALESVPHAISIEHSLVLVYGGAAILGTIALIARQVLPVVYIFLGALIGPGGFKLIPDLAIVDELANIGIIFLLFLLGMDLYPQKLLKIFQSVTVVTAATSVLFFGLGFAVAFLFGFTIVEAVVTGVATGLSSTIIGIKLLPTTVLHPRHIG
;
A
#
# COMPACT_ATOMS: atom_id res chain seq x y z
N MET A 1 40.23 11.80 17.72
CA MET A 1 39.66 12.96 16.99
C MET A 1 40.36 13.07 15.65
N ALA A 2 39.95 12.24 14.69
CA ALA A 2 40.39 12.29 13.30
C ALA A 2 39.35 11.52 12.45
N LEU A 3 38.35 12.26 11.98
CA LEU A 3 37.71 12.16 10.67
C LEU A 3 37.45 10.76 10.08
N GLU A 4 36.46 10.04 10.60
CA GLU A 4 35.57 9.27 9.71
C GLU A 4 34.64 10.28 9.04
N SER A 5 35.09 10.87 7.94
CA SER A 5 34.28 11.73 7.08
C SER A 5 33.25 10.88 6.33
N VAL A 6 32.19 10.54 7.06
CA VAL A 6 30.85 10.11 6.67
C VAL A 6 30.55 10.19 5.15
N PRO A 7 30.82 9.11 4.39
CA PRO A 7 30.29 8.95 3.03
C PRO A 7 28.81 8.49 3.04
N HIS A 8 28.34 7.98 4.18
CA HIS A 8 27.01 7.37 4.32
C HIS A 8 25.88 8.39 4.55
N ALA A 9 26.10 9.47 5.32
CA ALA A 9 25.08 10.52 5.48
C ALA A 9 24.69 11.12 4.13
N ILE A 10 25.67 11.46 3.28
CA ILE A 10 25.44 11.98 1.92
C ILE A 10 24.55 11.08 1.08
N SER A 11 24.63 9.77 1.30
CA SER A 11 23.79 8.80 0.60
C SER A 11 22.36 8.74 1.17
N ILE A 12 22.20 8.95 2.47
CA ILE A 12 20.89 8.97 3.16
C ILE A 12 20.10 10.20 2.73
N GLU A 13 20.65 11.40 2.90
CA GLU A 13 19.95 12.65 2.57
C GLU A 13 19.53 12.69 1.10
N HIS A 14 20.36 12.20 0.18
CA HIS A 14 20.01 12.08 -1.23
C HIS A 14 18.80 11.16 -1.42
N SER A 15 18.82 9.96 -0.81
CA SER A 15 17.72 8.99 -0.92
C SER A 15 16.41 9.55 -0.37
N LEU A 16 16.47 10.23 0.77
CA LEU A 16 15.30 10.87 1.38
C LEU A 16 14.75 12.00 0.51
N VAL A 17 15.61 12.85 -0.04
CA VAL A 17 15.20 13.95 -0.94
C VAL A 17 14.54 13.40 -2.20
N LEU A 18 15.07 12.33 -2.79
CA LEU A 18 14.46 11.71 -3.97
C LEU A 18 13.11 11.07 -3.65
N VAL A 19 13.01 10.28 -2.58
CA VAL A 19 11.77 9.57 -2.22
C VAL A 19 10.70 10.58 -1.80
N TYR A 20 10.98 11.45 -0.82
CA TYR A 20 9.98 12.39 -0.32
C TYR A 20 9.73 13.56 -1.27
N GLY A 21 10.79 14.10 -1.88
CA GLY A 21 10.66 15.18 -2.88
C GLY A 21 9.96 14.70 -4.14
N GLY A 22 10.33 13.53 -4.67
CA GLY A 22 9.65 12.91 -5.79
C GLY A 22 8.19 12.59 -5.48
N ALA A 23 7.91 12.05 -4.29
CA ALA A 23 6.55 11.76 -3.85
C ALA A 23 5.72 13.04 -3.69
N ALA A 24 6.30 14.12 -3.16
CA ALA A 24 5.61 15.40 -3.02
C ALA A 24 5.26 16.01 -4.39
N ILE A 25 6.21 16.02 -5.34
CA ILE A 25 5.99 16.58 -6.67
C ILE A 25 4.97 15.75 -7.45
N LEU A 26 5.22 14.45 -7.62
CA LEU A 26 4.33 13.58 -8.38
C LEU A 26 2.99 13.38 -7.69
N GLY A 27 2.96 13.30 -6.35
CA GLY A 27 1.74 13.23 -5.56
C GLY A 27 0.88 14.49 -5.73
N THR A 28 1.48 15.68 -5.77
CA THR A 28 0.75 16.93 -6.03
C THR A 28 0.17 16.96 -7.44
N ILE A 29 0.96 16.60 -8.45
CA ILE A 29 0.49 16.51 -9.84
C ILE A 29 -0.66 15.49 -9.94
N ALA A 30 -0.53 14.34 -9.30
CA ALA A 30 -1.52 13.29 -9.26
C ALA A 30 -2.82 13.71 -8.59
N LEU A 31 -2.73 14.48 -7.50
CA LEU A 31 -3.90 15.04 -6.81
C LEU A 31 -4.67 15.98 -7.72
N ILE A 32 -3.97 16.85 -8.46
CA ILE A 32 -4.60 17.76 -9.44
C ILE A 32 -5.23 16.94 -10.59
N ALA A 33 -4.53 15.92 -11.08
CA ALA A 33 -5.00 15.01 -12.12
C ALA A 33 -6.04 13.99 -11.63
N ARG A 34 -6.47 14.06 -10.35
CA ARG A 34 -7.45 13.17 -9.70
C ARG A 34 -7.10 11.68 -9.78
N GLN A 35 -5.81 11.36 -9.74
CA GLN A 35 -5.29 9.99 -9.77
C GLN A 35 -5.21 9.36 -8.37
N VAL A 36 -5.23 8.02 -8.35
CA VAL A 36 -5.07 7.23 -7.12
C VAL A 36 -3.61 7.28 -6.67
N LEU A 37 -3.32 7.96 -5.55
CA LEU A 37 -1.95 8.20 -5.07
C LEU A 37 -1.07 6.94 -4.97
N PRO A 38 -1.55 5.79 -4.45
CA PRO A 38 -0.76 4.55 -4.42
C PRO A 38 -0.13 4.17 -5.77
N VAL A 39 -0.85 4.34 -6.88
CA VAL A 39 -0.36 4.01 -8.23
C VAL A 39 0.82 4.91 -8.60
N VAL A 40 0.75 6.19 -8.25
CA VAL A 40 1.79 7.18 -8.55
C VAL A 40 3.04 6.94 -7.71
N TYR A 41 2.89 6.53 -6.45
CA TYR A 41 4.03 6.18 -5.61
C TYR A 41 4.72 4.89 -6.08
N ILE A 42 3.97 3.89 -6.54
CA ILE A 42 4.55 2.68 -7.16
C ILE A 42 5.29 3.07 -8.44
N PHE A 43 4.70 3.91 -9.28
CA PHE A 43 5.33 4.38 -10.50
C PHE A 43 6.63 5.15 -10.22
N LEU A 44 6.61 6.04 -9.22
CA LEU A 44 7.80 6.74 -8.77
C LEU A 44 8.88 5.74 -8.35
N GLY A 45 8.54 4.79 -7.47
CA GLY A 45 9.47 3.76 -6.99
C GLY A 45 10.06 2.91 -8.13
N ALA A 46 9.25 2.57 -9.14
CA ALA A 46 9.74 1.89 -10.34
C ALA A 46 10.71 2.77 -11.16
N LEU A 47 10.49 4.08 -11.18
CA LEU A 47 11.31 5.05 -11.92
C LEU A 47 12.65 5.33 -11.22
N ILE A 48 12.65 5.57 -9.91
CA ILE A 48 13.86 5.93 -9.15
C ILE A 48 14.61 4.71 -8.61
N GLY A 49 13.94 3.56 -8.50
CA GLY A 49 14.49 2.30 -8.01
C GLY A 49 15.50 1.64 -8.95
N PRO A 50 16.05 0.49 -8.57
CA PRO A 50 17.13 -0.18 -9.28
C PRO A 50 16.74 -0.70 -10.67
N GLY A 51 15.45 -0.94 -10.90
CA GLY A 51 14.89 -1.31 -12.20
C GLY A 51 14.68 -0.13 -13.16
N GLY A 52 14.70 1.10 -12.66
CA GLY A 52 14.55 2.33 -13.44
C GLY A 52 15.88 3.04 -13.64
N PHE A 53 15.98 4.28 -13.15
CA PHE A 53 17.16 5.12 -13.29
C PHE A 53 18.28 4.83 -12.28
N LYS A 54 18.10 3.89 -11.33
CA LYS A 54 19.11 3.52 -10.32
C LYS A 54 19.63 4.72 -9.53
N LEU A 55 18.72 5.62 -9.16
CA LEU A 55 19.05 6.87 -8.46
C LEU A 55 19.18 6.68 -6.94
N ILE A 56 18.71 5.54 -6.41
CA ILE A 56 18.81 5.21 -4.99
C ILE A 56 20.14 4.48 -4.72
N PRO A 57 21.08 5.08 -3.97
CA PRO A 57 22.38 4.49 -3.69
C PRO A 57 22.31 3.32 -2.69
N ASP A 58 21.38 3.36 -1.72
CA ASP A 58 21.24 2.32 -0.69
C ASP A 58 19.76 1.96 -0.46
N LEU A 59 19.40 0.75 -0.90
CA LEU A 59 18.05 0.20 -0.73
C LEU A 59 17.77 -0.24 0.71
N ALA A 60 18.79 -0.64 1.47
CA ALA A 60 18.60 -1.15 2.83
C ALA A 60 18.04 -0.07 3.75
N ILE A 61 18.51 1.17 3.58
CA ILE A 61 18.04 2.32 4.36
C ILE A 61 16.57 2.64 4.02
N VAL A 62 16.19 2.55 2.75
CA VAL A 62 14.81 2.76 2.31
C VAL A 62 13.89 1.67 2.86
N ASP A 63 14.36 0.41 2.89
CA ASP A 63 13.61 -0.72 3.45
C ASP A 63 13.42 -0.60 4.96
N GLU A 64 14.45 -0.20 5.71
CA GLU A 64 14.34 0.07 7.16
C GLU A 64 13.35 1.20 7.45
N LEU A 65 13.42 2.29 6.68
CA LEU A 65 12.50 3.42 6.80
C LEU A 65 11.06 3.03 6.46
N ALA A 66 10.87 2.20 5.43
CA ALA A 66 9.57 1.66 5.05
C ALA A 66 8.98 0.80 6.17
N ASN A 67 9.78 -0.06 6.80
CA ASN A 67 9.36 -0.88 7.94
C ASN A 67 8.89 -0.01 9.12
N ILE A 68 9.67 1.02 9.47
CA ILE A 68 9.29 1.98 10.52
C ILE A 68 7.99 2.71 10.14
N GLY A 69 7.87 3.14 8.88
CA GLY A 69 6.67 3.80 8.36
C GLY A 69 5.42 2.92 8.42
N ILE A 70 5.53 1.63 8.10
CA ILE A 70 4.42 0.66 8.20
C ILE A 70 4.02 0.47 9.67
N ILE A 71 4.99 0.37 10.58
CA ILE A 71 4.70 0.25 12.03
C ILE A 71 3.93 1.49 12.51
N PHE A 72 4.38 2.70 12.16
CA PHE A 72 3.67 3.93 12.52
C PHE A 72 2.28 4.02 11.88
N LEU A 73 2.14 3.62 10.61
CA LEU A 73 0.85 3.61 9.91
C LEU A 73 -0.14 2.65 10.61
N LEU A 74 0.30 1.44 10.95
CA LEU A 74 -0.53 0.45 11.64
C LEU A 74 -0.84 0.86 13.08
N PHE A 75 0.07 1.56 13.76
CA PHE A 75 -0.17 2.14 15.08
C PHE A 75 -1.23 3.25 15.02
N LEU A 76 -1.11 4.19 14.10
CA LEU A 76 -2.10 5.25 13.88
C LEU A 76 -3.47 4.67 13.51
N LEU A 77 -3.49 3.71 12.58
CA LEU A 77 -4.70 2.97 12.22
C LEU A 77 -5.32 2.29 13.44
N GLY A 78 -4.50 1.68 14.30
CA GLY A 78 -4.95 1.08 15.56
C GLY A 78 -5.59 2.08 16.53
N MET A 79 -5.05 3.31 16.62
CA MET A 79 -5.60 4.36 17.47
C MET A 79 -6.94 4.92 16.97
N ASP A 80 -7.15 4.95 15.66
CA ASP A 80 -8.40 5.43 15.05
C ASP A 80 -9.55 4.39 15.11
N LEU A 81 -9.25 3.14 15.49
CA LEU A 81 -10.22 2.06 15.54
C LEU A 81 -10.96 2.00 16.89
N TYR A 82 -12.29 2.11 16.85
CA TYR A 82 -13.16 1.87 18.01
C TYR A 82 -13.46 0.37 18.17
N PRO A 83 -12.94 -0.32 19.20
CA PRO A 83 -13.02 -1.79 19.29
C PRO A 83 -14.47 -2.31 19.30
N GLN A 84 -15.37 -1.60 19.97
CA GLN A 84 -16.78 -2.00 20.08
C GLN A 84 -17.53 -1.90 18.74
N LYS A 85 -17.25 -0.87 17.94
CA LYS A 85 -17.86 -0.72 16.60
C LYS A 85 -17.30 -1.77 15.65
N LEU A 86 -16.00 -2.05 15.76
CA LEU A 86 -15.32 -3.06 14.97
C LEU A 86 -15.98 -4.44 15.15
N LEU A 87 -16.17 -4.90 16.41
CA LEU A 87 -16.79 -6.19 16.69
C LEU A 87 -18.20 -6.33 16.09
N LYS A 88 -19.02 -5.27 16.16
CA LYS A 88 -20.36 -5.26 15.56
C LYS A 88 -20.31 -5.40 14.04
N ILE A 89 -19.39 -4.67 13.38
CA ILE A 89 -19.20 -4.74 11.93
C ILE A 89 -18.72 -6.15 11.55
N PHE A 90 -17.73 -6.69 12.26
CA PHE A 90 -17.20 -8.04 12.04
C PHE A 90 -18.33 -9.07 12.04
N GLN A 91 -19.18 -9.13 13.07
CA GLN A 91 -20.29 -10.08 13.12
C GLN A 91 -21.22 -9.98 11.90
N SER A 92 -21.47 -8.76 11.41
CA SER A 92 -22.36 -8.53 10.27
C SER A 92 -21.73 -8.88 8.91
N VAL A 93 -20.40 -8.77 8.78
CA VAL A 93 -19.70 -8.95 7.48
C VAL A 93 -18.93 -10.26 7.38
N THR A 94 -18.67 -10.96 8.49
CA THR A 94 -17.84 -12.18 8.53
C THR A 94 -18.26 -13.22 7.50
N VAL A 95 -19.56 -13.51 7.37
CA VAL A 95 -20.03 -14.54 6.42
C VAL A 95 -19.72 -14.16 4.98
N VAL A 96 -20.00 -12.91 4.61
CA VAL A 96 -19.74 -12.41 3.25
C VAL A 96 -18.24 -12.36 2.98
N THR A 97 -17.45 -11.82 3.91
CA THR A 97 -15.98 -11.73 3.78
C THR A 97 -15.34 -13.11 3.74
N ALA A 98 -15.79 -14.07 4.54
CA ALA A 98 -15.26 -15.43 4.52
C ALA A 98 -15.58 -16.13 3.19
N ALA A 99 -16.82 -16.01 2.71
CA ALA A 99 -17.24 -16.60 1.45
C ALA A 99 -16.45 -16.01 0.26
N THR A 100 -16.31 -14.68 0.19
CA THR A 100 -15.52 -14.05 -0.89
C THR A 100 -14.05 -14.37 -0.78
N SER A 101 -13.48 -14.40 0.44
CA SER A 101 -12.06 -14.73 0.64
C SER A 101 -11.73 -16.16 0.20
N VAL A 102 -12.57 -17.15 0.53
CA VAL A 102 -12.40 -18.53 0.05
C VAL A 102 -12.53 -18.61 -1.47
N LEU A 103 -13.46 -17.86 -2.06
CA LEU A 103 -13.65 -17.83 -3.51
C LEU A 103 -12.44 -17.22 -4.23
N PHE A 104 -11.93 -16.07 -3.78
CA PHE A 104 -10.74 -15.45 -4.37
C PHE A 104 -9.49 -16.30 -4.15
N PHE A 105 -9.34 -16.93 -2.98
CA PHE A 105 -8.27 -17.88 -2.72
C PHE A 105 -8.31 -19.05 -3.70
N GLY A 106 -9.48 -19.68 -3.86
CA GLY A 106 -9.66 -20.81 -4.76
C GLY A 106 -9.39 -20.44 -6.22
N LEU A 107 -9.82 -19.27 -6.67
CA LEU A 107 -9.52 -18.76 -8.01
C LEU A 107 -8.03 -18.51 -8.21
N GLY A 108 -7.36 -17.82 -7.29
CA GLY A 108 -5.93 -17.55 -7.36
C GLY A 108 -5.10 -18.83 -7.34
N PHE A 109 -5.46 -19.79 -6.47
CA PHE A 109 -4.83 -21.10 -6.41
C PHE A 109 -5.03 -21.89 -7.71
N ALA A 110 -6.26 -21.97 -8.22
CA ALA A 110 -6.58 -22.72 -9.43
C ALA A 110 -5.81 -22.19 -10.64
N VAL A 111 -5.76 -20.85 -10.81
CA VAL A 111 -4.98 -20.22 -11.86
C VAL A 111 -3.50 -20.58 -11.71
N ALA A 112 -2.90 -20.37 -10.54
CA ALA A 112 -1.49 -20.67 -10.32
C ALA A 112 -1.14 -22.15 -10.59
N PHE A 113 -2.00 -23.06 -10.16
CA PHE A 113 -1.83 -24.49 -10.39
C PHE A 113 -1.93 -24.86 -11.88
N LEU A 114 -2.87 -24.26 -12.62
CA LEU A 114 -3.02 -24.44 -14.07
C LEU A 114 -1.79 -23.98 -14.86
N PHE A 115 -1.08 -22.95 -14.37
CA PHE A 115 0.18 -22.48 -14.95
C PHE A 115 1.41 -23.31 -14.55
N GLY A 116 1.22 -24.39 -13.77
CA GLY A 116 2.28 -25.34 -13.42
C GLY A 116 3.14 -24.92 -12.23
N PHE A 117 2.70 -23.95 -11.44
CA PHE A 117 3.40 -23.58 -10.20
C PHE A 117 3.29 -24.70 -9.14
N THR A 118 4.25 -24.72 -8.23
CA THR A 118 4.24 -25.66 -7.10
C THR A 118 3.06 -25.38 -6.18
N ILE A 119 2.65 -26.38 -5.38
CA ILE A 119 1.54 -26.25 -4.43
C ILE A 119 1.77 -25.05 -3.48
N VAL A 120 3.01 -24.84 -3.03
CA VAL A 120 3.36 -23.73 -2.12
C VAL A 120 3.17 -22.38 -2.81
N GLU A 121 3.67 -22.22 -4.04
CA GLU A 121 3.51 -20.99 -4.83
C GLU A 121 2.03 -20.71 -5.14
N ALA A 122 1.25 -21.76 -5.44
CA ALA A 122 -0.18 -21.63 -5.69
C ALA A 122 -0.95 -21.21 -4.43
N VAL A 123 -0.61 -21.75 -3.26
CA VAL A 123 -1.19 -21.31 -1.98
C VAL A 123 -0.84 -19.85 -1.68
N VAL A 124 0.43 -19.46 -1.85
CA VAL A 124 0.88 -18.07 -1.64
C VAL A 124 0.13 -17.12 -2.57
N THR A 125 -0.03 -17.47 -3.84
CA THR A 125 -0.78 -16.68 -4.82
C THR A 125 -2.26 -16.58 -4.46
N GLY A 126 -2.89 -17.69 -4.04
CA GLY A 126 -4.27 -17.71 -3.56
C GLY A 126 -4.48 -16.76 -2.37
N VAL A 127 -3.61 -16.81 -1.37
CA VAL A 127 -3.69 -15.91 -0.20
C VAL A 127 -3.50 -14.46 -0.63
N ALA A 128 -2.50 -14.17 -1.47
CA ALA A 128 -2.22 -12.83 -1.96
C ALA A 128 -3.42 -12.23 -2.73
N THR A 129 -4.12 -13.04 -3.52
CA THR A 129 -5.29 -12.61 -4.30
C THR A 129 -6.50 -12.32 -3.40
N GLY A 130 -6.58 -12.94 -2.22
CA GLY A 130 -7.65 -12.70 -1.25
C GLY A 130 -7.54 -11.38 -0.48
N LEU A 131 -6.40 -10.67 -0.55
CA LEU A 131 -6.18 -9.40 0.15
C LEU A 131 -6.79 -8.23 -0.63
N SER A 132 -7.64 -7.43 0.03
CA SER A 132 -8.27 -6.24 -0.57
C SER A 132 -7.77 -4.94 0.07
N SER A 133 -7.55 -3.90 -0.73
CA SER A 133 -7.17 -2.57 -0.27
C SER A 133 -8.37 -1.62 -0.27
N THR A 134 -9.02 -1.48 0.89
CA THR A 134 -10.26 -0.69 1.07
C THR A 134 -10.08 0.80 0.76
N ILE A 135 -8.86 1.31 0.90
CA ILE A 135 -8.51 2.73 0.63
C ILE A 135 -8.78 3.10 -0.84
N ILE A 136 -8.50 2.17 -1.77
CA ILE A 136 -8.75 2.39 -3.20
C ILE A 136 -10.25 2.33 -3.48
N GLY A 137 -10.95 1.36 -2.90
CA GLY A 137 -12.40 1.21 -3.07
C GLY A 137 -13.20 2.43 -2.61
N ILE A 138 -12.84 3.02 -1.46
CA ILE A 138 -13.51 4.23 -0.93
C ILE A 138 -13.24 5.45 -1.81
N LYS A 139 -12.01 5.60 -2.35
CA LYS A 139 -11.68 6.71 -3.27
C LYS A 139 -12.42 6.63 -4.61
N LEU A 140 -12.83 5.44 -5.03
CA LEU A 140 -13.60 5.20 -6.25
C LEU A 140 -15.12 5.27 -6.03
N LEU A 141 -15.58 5.35 -4.77
CA LEU A 141 -16.99 5.48 -4.47
C LEU A 141 -17.42 6.94 -4.69
N PRO A 142 -18.48 7.19 -5.49
CA PRO A 142 -18.94 8.56 -5.75
C PRO A 142 -19.40 9.23 -4.45
N THR A 143 -18.83 10.40 -4.12
CA THR A 143 -19.31 11.24 -3.02
C THR A 143 -20.65 11.92 -3.32
N THR A 144 -21.27 11.65 -4.48
CA THR A 144 -22.50 12.29 -4.96
C THR A 144 -23.79 11.71 -4.38
N VAL A 145 -23.76 10.63 -3.60
CA VAL A 145 -24.97 10.04 -2.99
C VAL A 145 -25.39 10.69 -1.67
N LEU A 146 -24.72 11.75 -1.21
CA LEU A 146 -24.99 12.44 0.06
C LEU A 146 -25.50 13.89 -0.12
N HIS A 147 -26.47 14.11 -1.00
CA HIS A 147 -27.38 15.25 -0.84
C HIS A 147 -28.62 14.74 -0.09
N PRO A 148 -28.75 14.96 1.23
CA PRO A 148 -30.06 14.89 1.87
C PRO A 148 -30.96 15.87 1.12
N ARG A 149 -32.09 15.38 0.59
CA ARG A 149 -33.18 16.26 0.22
C ARG A 149 -33.54 17.06 1.47
N HIS A 150 -33.48 18.39 1.36
CA HIS A 150 -34.18 19.27 2.29
C HIS A 150 -35.65 18.84 2.32
N ILE A 151 -36.08 18.34 3.48
CA ILE A 151 -37.48 18.27 3.86
C ILE A 151 -37.79 19.59 4.55
N GLY A 152 -38.37 20.49 3.77
CA GLY A 152 -38.93 21.78 4.17
C GLY A 152 -39.97 22.16 3.13
#